data_AF-A0A972IR12-F1
#
_entry.id   AF-A0A972IR12-F1
#
_cell.length_a   1.000
_cell.length_b   1.000
_cell.length_c   1.000
_cell.angle_alpha   90.00
_cell.angle_beta   90.00
_cell.angle_gamma   90.00
#
_symmetry.space_group_name_H-M   'P 1'
#
loop_
_entity.id
_entity.type
_entity.pdbx_description
1 polymer ?
#
loop_
_entity_poly.entity_id
_entity_poly.type
_entity_poly.pdbx_seq_one_letter_code
_entity_poly.pdbx_strand_id
1 'polypeptide(L)'
;MAKKVKKIKNLWADFKAFINRGNAFMLAVGVVIGGAFNAVVTSFVNMLLSIATWPVPGGLKGFITVLPALTPAQRGAAFDINGEIVNLQSFSMAEANQKVIEFAKAQNKTLTVDSEDFIQWKNSLLSLYDQHGTTFTSKGSAIIDWGGLLTAIISFLIVALVLFIVVKFVTIAQQKKAELEAKALEQYYEKFPEKRPAPVEPGAPQPTELDYLKRITELLEKQEVK
;
A
#
# COMPACT_ATOMS: atom_id res chain seq x y z
N MET A 1 -27.94 14.25 39.02
CA MET A 1 -27.15 13.95 37.80
C MET A 1 -25.75 14.60 37.73
N ALA A 2 -25.24 15.25 38.79
CA ALA A 2 -24.01 16.06 38.73
C ALA A 2 -22.66 15.30 38.91
N LYS A 3 -22.64 14.05 39.37
CA LYS A 3 -21.39 13.31 39.70
C LYS A 3 -20.63 12.76 38.48
N LYS A 4 -21.30 12.53 37.34
CA LYS A 4 -20.68 11.98 36.11
C LYS A 4 -19.77 12.99 35.40
N VAL A 5 -20.07 14.29 35.49
CA VAL A 5 -19.33 15.35 34.77
C VAL A 5 -17.92 15.58 35.34
N LYS A 6 -17.71 15.39 36.65
CA LYS A 6 -16.40 15.60 37.30
C LYS A 6 -15.35 14.56 36.89
N LYS A 7 -15.76 13.32 36.61
CA LYS A 7 -14.87 12.21 36.24
C LYS A 7 -14.33 12.33 34.80
N ILE A 8 -15.08 12.97 33.90
CA ILE A 8 -14.69 13.20 32.50
C ILE A 8 -13.61 14.27 32.37
N LYS A 9 -13.64 15.32 33.22
CA LYS A 9 -12.57 16.33 33.26
C LYS A 9 -11.21 15.74 33.66
N ASN A 10 -11.22 14.71 34.52
CA ASN A 10 -10.00 14.01 34.93
C ASN A 10 -9.42 13.16 33.80
N LEU A 11 -10.24 12.47 33.01
CA LEU A 11 -9.77 11.66 31.87
C LEU A 11 -9.06 12.49 30.78
N TRP A 12 -9.53 13.71 30.49
CA TRP A 12 -8.83 14.60 29.54
C TRP A 12 -7.55 15.17 30.18
N ALA A 13 -7.55 15.54 31.47
CA ALA A 13 -6.30 15.93 32.12
C ALA A 13 -5.25 14.79 32.08
N ASP A 14 -5.67 13.56 32.37
CA ASP A 14 -4.83 12.35 32.34
C ASP A 14 -4.36 12.00 30.93
N PHE A 15 -5.21 12.16 29.92
CA PHE A 15 -4.85 11.96 28.51
C PHE A 15 -3.87 13.02 28.00
N LYS A 16 -4.04 14.30 28.38
CA LYS A 16 -3.08 15.35 28.06
C LYS A 16 -1.74 15.08 28.74
N ALA A 17 -1.76 14.69 30.01
CA ALA A 17 -0.57 14.30 30.75
C ALA A 17 0.09 13.03 30.16
N PHE A 18 -0.69 12.11 29.60
CA PHE A 18 -0.21 10.91 28.93
C PHE A 18 0.46 11.21 27.58
N ILE A 19 -0.16 12.03 26.71
CA ILE A 19 0.45 12.45 25.43
C ILE A 19 1.69 13.29 25.67
N ASN A 20 1.67 14.16 26.68
CA ASN A 20 2.82 14.97 27.06
C ASN A 20 3.88 14.17 27.83
N ARG A 21 3.59 12.92 28.23
CA ARG A 21 4.56 12.02 28.86
C ARG A 21 5.28 11.21 27.79
N GLY A 22 6.52 11.62 27.51
CA GLY A 22 7.51 10.80 26.82
C GLY A 22 7.33 10.68 25.30
N ASN A 23 7.84 9.58 24.74
CA ASN A 23 7.97 9.34 23.30
C ASN A 23 6.66 8.89 22.61
N ALA A 24 5.55 8.78 23.36
CA ALA A 24 4.29 8.22 22.86
C ALA A 24 3.66 9.08 21.74
N PHE A 25 3.75 10.41 21.85
CA PHE A 25 3.27 11.32 20.81
C PHE A 25 4.06 11.15 19.50
N MET A 26 5.39 11.05 19.57
CA MET A 26 6.25 10.85 18.40
C MET A 26 6.00 9.50 17.72
N LEU A 27 5.80 8.43 18.51
CA LEU A 27 5.39 7.13 18.00
C LEU A 27 4.03 7.18 17.30
N ALA A 28 3.03 7.83 17.91
CA ALA A 28 1.70 7.95 17.34
C ALA A 28 1.70 8.71 16.01
N VAL A 29 2.45 9.82 15.95
CA VAL A 29 2.61 10.60 14.71
C VAL A 29 3.31 9.76 13.62
N GLY A 30 4.33 8.99 13.98
CA GLY A 30 5.03 8.09 13.05
C GLY A 30 4.11 7.04 12.42
N VAL A 31 3.23 6.42 13.21
CA VAL A 31 2.26 5.42 12.71
C VAL A 31 1.21 6.06 11.78
N VAL A 32 0.68 7.23 12.14
CA VAL A 32 -0.32 7.93 11.32
C VAL A 32 0.28 8.40 10.00
N ILE A 33 1.49 8.96 10.01
CA ILE A 33 2.20 9.36 8.80
C ILE A 33 2.56 8.13 7.95
N GLY A 34 3.02 7.04 8.57
CA GLY A 34 3.33 5.79 7.86
C GLY A 34 2.12 5.20 7.14
N GLY A 35 0.95 5.15 7.80
CA GLY A 35 -0.30 4.68 7.20
C GLY A 35 -0.78 5.57 6.05
N ALA A 36 -0.76 6.90 6.24
CA ALA A 36 -1.17 7.85 5.21
C ALA A 36 -0.21 7.84 4.00
N PHE A 37 1.10 7.77 4.26
CA PHE A 37 2.11 7.70 3.21
C PHE A 37 1.97 6.43 2.37
N ASN A 38 1.76 5.27 3.00
CA ASN A 38 1.53 4.02 2.28
C ASN A 38 0.29 4.10 1.38
N ALA A 39 -0.80 4.75 1.81
CA ALA A 39 -1.99 4.94 0.99
C ALA A 39 -1.72 5.81 -0.26
N VAL A 40 -0.93 6.87 -0.12
CA VAL A 40 -0.51 7.74 -1.24
C VAL A 40 0.41 6.99 -2.21
N VAL A 41 1.38 6.23 -1.68
CA VAL A 41 2.26 5.41 -2.51
C VAL A 41 1.43 4.35 -3.25
N THR A 42 0.49 3.69 -2.58
CA THR A 42 -0.37 2.67 -3.18
C THR A 42 -1.25 3.24 -4.30
N SER A 43 -1.85 4.43 -4.10
CA SER A 43 -2.68 5.05 -5.15
C SER A 43 -1.84 5.47 -6.37
N PHE A 44 -0.63 5.99 -6.14
CA PHE A 44 0.29 6.32 -7.21
C PHE A 44 0.80 5.07 -7.96
N VAL A 45 1.08 3.99 -7.22
CA VAL A 45 1.46 2.70 -7.81
C VAL A 45 0.32 2.13 -8.65
N ASN A 46 -0.93 2.19 -8.17
CA ASN A 46 -2.08 1.74 -8.94
C ASN A 46 -2.28 2.54 -10.24
N MET A 47 -2.01 3.85 -10.20
CA MET A 47 -2.03 4.71 -11.39
C MET A 47 -0.91 4.35 -12.38
N LEU A 48 0.29 4.02 -11.89
CA LEU A 48 1.38 3.59 -12.77
C LEU A 48 1.19 2.17 -13.31
N LEU A 49 0.61 1.26 -12.51
CA LEU A 49 0.24 -0.08 -12.95
C LEU A 49 -0.81 -0.02 -14.04
N SER A 50 -1.86 0.80 -13.89
CA SER A 50 -2.90 0.91 -14.92
C SER A 50 -2.34 1.41 -16.25
N ILE A 51 -1.42 2.39 -16.23
CA ILE A 51 -0.72 2.87 -17.42
C ILE A 51 0.19 1.79 -18.02
N ALA A 52 0.97 1.09 -17.19
CA ALA A 52 1.87 0.03 -17.65
C ALA A 52 1.12 -1.17 -18.24
N THR A 53 -0.08 -1.48 -17.73
CA THR A 53 -0.92 -2.58 -18.21
C THR A 53 -1.91 -2.17 -19.30
N TRP A 54 -1.99 -0.88 -19.66
CA TRP A 54 -2.87 -0.35 -20.70
C TRP A 54 -2.87 -1.14 -22.02
N PRO A 55 -1.72 -1.58 -22.58
CA PRO A 55 -1.73 -2.31 -23.85
C PRO A 55 -2.26 -3.75 -23.75
N VAL A 56 -2.56 -4.25 -22.55
CA VAL A 56 -3.03 -5.63 -22.35
C VAL A 56 -4.54 -5.62 -22.05
N PRO A 57 -5.42 -5.89 -23.04
CA PRO A 57 -6.86 -5.98 -22.80
C PRO A 57 -7.17 -7.13 -21.82
N GLY A 58 -7.81 -6.81 -20.69
CA GLY A 58 -8.07 -7.77 -19.60
C GLY A 58 -6.98 -7.80 -18.51
N GLY A 59 -5.93 -7.00 -18.66
CA GLY A 59 -4.81 -6.91 -17.72
C GLY A 59 -3.94 -8.17 -17.70
N LEU A 60 -2.86 -8.13 -16.93
CA LEU A 60 -1.94 -9.26 -16.81
C LEU A 60 -2.59 -10.47 -16.13
N LYS A 61 -3.64 -10.26 -15.34
CA LYS A 61 -4.35 -11.30 -14.56
C LYS A 61 -5.00 -12.42 -15.39
N GLY A 62 -5.13 -12.24 -16.71
CA GLY A 62 -5.61 -13.28 -17.62
C GLY A 62 -4.54 -14.28 -18.05
N PHE A 63 -3.26 -14.01 -17.78
CA PHE A 63 -2.16 -14.94 -18.09
C PHE A 63 -2.10 -16.03 -17.03
N ILE A 64 -3.01 -16.98 -17.15
CA ILE A 64 -3.07 -18.15 -16.30
C ILE A 64 -2.88 -19.42 -17.13
N THR A 65 -2.20 -20.40 -16.55
CA THR A 65 -2.15 -21.75 -17.09
C THR A 65 -3.00 -22.63 -16.20
N VAL A 66 -4.11 -23.13 -16.74
CA VAL A 66 -4.96 -24.10 -16.04
C VAL A 66 -4.35 -25.48 -16.24
N LEU A 67 -3.98 -26.13 -15.15
CA LEU A 67 -3.44 -27.49 -15.19
C LEU A 67 -4.57 -28.48 -15.48
N PRO A 68 -4.28 -29.59 -16.18
CA PRO A 68 -5.30 -30.61 -16.45
C PRO A 68 -5.88 -31.12 -15.13
N ALA A 69 -7.20 -31.28 -15.10
CA ALA A 69 -7.90 -31.73 -13.91
C ALA A 69 -7.49 -33.15 -13.52
N LEU A 70 -6.89 -33.30 -12.33
CA LEU A 70 -6.56 -34.59 -11.72
C LEU A 70 -7.69 -35.09 -10.80
N THR A 71 -8.57 -34.20 -10.34
CA THR A 71 -9.67 -34.52 -9.43
C THR A 71 -11.04 -34.12 -10.01
N PRO A 72 -12.14 -34.77 -9.58
CA PRO A 72 -13.49 -34.37 -9.98
C PRO A 72 -13.83 -32.91 -9.69
N ALA A 73 -13.28 -32.33 -8.62
CA ALA A 73 -13.47 -30.93 -8.26
C ALA A 73 -12.75 -29.95 -9.21
N GLN A 74 -11.64 -30.39 -9.84
CA GLN A 74 -10.88 -29.59 -10.81
C GLN A 74 -11.49 -29.58 -12.21
N ARG A 75 -12.34 -30.57 -12.53
CA ARG A 75 -12.98 -30.68 -13.86
C ARG A 75 -14.05 -29.62 -14.11
N GLY A 76 -14.46 -28.90 -13.05
CA GLY A 76 -15.55 -27.93 -13.12
C GLY A 76 -16.90 -28.60 -13.36
N ALA A 77 -17.87 -27.83 -13.82
CA ALA A 77 -19.18 -28.37 -14.10
C ALA A 77 -19.12 -29.27 -15.34
N ALA A 78 -19.56 -30.52 -15.18
CA ALA A 78 -19.64 -31.50 -16.25
C ALA A 78 -21.08 -31.52 -16.78
N PHE A 79 -21.24 -31.34 -18.09
CA PHE A 79 -22.53 -31.36 -18.75
C PHE A 79 -22.53 -32.44 -19.83
N ASP A 80 -23.60 -33.23 -19.84
CA ASP A 80 -23.86 -34.14 -20.94
C ASP A 80 -24.54 -33.35 -22.07
N ILE A 81 -23.86 -33.25 -23.20
CA ILE A 81 -24.42 -32.67 -24.41
C ILE A 81 -24.43 -33.78 -25.46
N ASN A 82 -25.62 -34.27 -25.81
CA ASN A 82 -25.81 -35.28 -26.85
C ASN A 82 -24.97 -36.57 -26.66
N GLY A 83 -24.69 -36.97 -25.41
CA GLY A 83 -23.90 -38.18 -25.10
C GLY A 83 -22.40 -37.96 -24.94
N GLU A 84 -21.91 -36.72 -25.10
CA GLU A 84 -20.52 -36.34 -24.83
C GLU A 84 -20.44 -35.55 -23.51
N ILE A 85 -19.64 -36.06 -22.55
CA ILE A 85 -19.41 -35.37 -21.28
C ILE A 85 -18.38 -34.26 -21.51
N VAL A 86 -18.87 -33.02 -21.57
CA VAL A 86 -18.03 -31.83 -21.70
C VAL A 86 -17.73 -31.28 -20.31
N ASN A 87 -16.45 -31.22 -19.95
CA ASN A 87 -15.97 -30.61 -18.71
C ASN A 87 -15.71 -29.12 -18.94
N LEU A 88 -16.44 -28.22 -18.29
CA LEU A 88 -16.09 -26.80 -18.28
C LEU A 88 -15.06 -26.55 -17.18
N GLN A 89 -13.80 -26.87 -17.47
CA GLN A 89 -12.70 -26.54 -16.57
C GLN A 89 -12.37 -25.03 -16.63
N SER A 90 -12.30 -24.49 -17.84
CA SER A 90 -12.18 -23.05 -18.11
C SER A 90 -12.91 -22.65 -19.40
N PHE A 91 -13.39 -21.42 -19.48
CA PHE A 91 -14.01 -20.85 -20.67
C PHE A 91 -13.80 -19.33 -20.72
N SER A 92 -13.81 -18.73 -21.91
CA SER A 92 -13.61 -17.28 -22.05
C SER A 92 -14.91 -16.49 -21.83
N MET A 93 -14.79 -15.19 -21.55
CA MET A 93 -15.92 -14.26 -21.41
C MET A 93 -16.74 -14.13 -22.70
N ALA A 94 -16.09 -14.30 -23.86
CA ALA A 94 -16.77 -14.33 -25.16
C ALA A 94 -17.68 -15.57 -25.31
N GLU A 95 -17.27 -16.70 -24.71
CA GLU A 95 -18.00 -17.96 -24.76
C GLU A 95 -18.98 -18.12 -23.60
N ALA A 96 -18.90 -17.27 -22.57
CA ALA A 96 -19.70 -17.37 -21.35
C ALA A 96 -21.21 -17.43 -21.64
N ASN A 97 -21.72 -16.60 -22.56
CA ASN A 97 -23.14 -16.62 -22.90
C ASN A 97 -23.57 -17.95 -23.55
N GLN A 98 -22.72 -18.53 -24.40
CA GLN A 98 -22.97 -19.82 -25.03
C GLN A 98 -22.91 -20.96 -24.03
N LYS A 99 -21.94 -20.92 -23.10
CA LYS A 99 -21.82 -21.90 -22.01
C LYS A 99 -22.98 -21.87 -21.03
N VAL A 100 -23.59 -20.69 -20.79
CA VAL A 100 -24.83 -20.57 -20.01
C VAL A 100 -26.01 -21.24 -20.73
N ILE A 101 -26.12 -21.08 -22.05
CA ILE A 101 -27.16 -21.76 -22.85
C ILE A 101 -26.94 -23.28 -22.85
N GLU A 102 -25.70 -23.75 -22.98
CA GLU A 102 -25.35 -25.17 -22.89
C GLU A 102 -25.67 -25.74 -21.50
N PHE A 103 -25.36 -25.01 -20.43
CA PHE A 103 -25.68 -25.41 -19.06
C PHE A 103 -27.18 -25.54 -18.82
N ALA A 104 -27.96 -24.58 -19.32
CA ALA A 104 -29.43 -24.64 -19.24
C ALA A 104 -29.99 -25.83 -20.03
N LYS A 105 -29.47 -26.10 -21.23
CA LYS A 105 -29.88 -27.23 -22.08
C LYS A 105 -29.59 -28.58 -21.42
N ALA A 106 -28.43 -28.73 -20.78
CA ALA A 106 -28.08 -29.94 -20.03
C ALA A 106 -29.04 -30.22 -18.85
N GLN A 107 -29.75 -29.19 -18.38
CA GLN A 107 -30.76 -29.28 -17.33
C GLN A 107 -32.20 -29.29 -17.90
N ASN A 108 -32.35 -29.73 -19.16
CA ASN A 108 -33.61 -29.80 -19.91
C ASN A 108 -34.35 -28.46 -20.11
N LYS A 109 -33.64 -27.32 -20.08
CA LYS A 109 -34.24 -25.99 -20.29
C LYS A 109 -33.63 -25.29 -21.50
N THR A 110 -34.44 -24.96 -22.50
CA THR A 110 -33.99 -24.18 -23.67
C THR A 110 -34.01 -22.68 -23.34
N LEU A 111 -32.83 -22.07 -23.23
CA LEU A 111 -32.67 -20.63 -23.00
C LEU A 111 -32.20 -19.89 -24.25
N THR A 112 -32.68 -18.66 -24.41
CA THR A 112 -32.17 -17.65 -25.36
C THR A 112 -31.57 -16.48 -24.57
N VAL A 113 -30.63 -15.75 -25.17
CA VAL A 113 -29.87 -14.66 -24.50
C VAL A 113 -30.79 -13.54 -23.97
N ASP A 114 -31.94 -13.35 -24.60
CA ASP A 114 -32.92 -12.30 -24.26
C ASP A 114 -33.95 -12.71 -23.20
N SER A 115 -33.89 -13.96 -22.70
CA SER A 115 -34.83 -14.44 -21.69
C SER A 115 -34.54 -13.86 -20.29
N GLU A 116 -35.57 -13.48 -19.54
CA GLU A 116 -35.42 -12.96 -18.16
C GLU A 116 -34.68 -13.96 -17.23
N ASP A 117 -34.85 -15.26 -17.50
CA ASP A 117 -34.18 -16.35 -16.79
C ASP A 117 -32.67 -16.44 -17.07
N PHE A 118 -32.18 -15.83 -18.16
CA PHE A 118 -30.77 -15.91 -18.56
C PHE A 118 -29.83 -15.31 -17.52
N ILE A 119 -30.23 -14.21 -16.89
CA ILE A 119 -29.41 -13.56 -15.86
C ILE A 119 -29.26 -14.46 -14.63
N GLN A 120 -30.32 -15.17 -14.24
CA GLN A 120 -30.28 -16.09 -13.10
C GLN A 120 -29.38 -17.29 -13.38
N TRP A 121 -29.51 -17.89 -14.57
CA TRP A 121 -28.66 -18.99 -15.01
C TRP A 121 -27.20 -18.57 -15.17
N LYS A 122 -26.97 -17.38 -15.71
CA LYS A 122 -25.64 -16.76 -15.80
C LYS A 122 -25.02 -16.61 -14.42
N ASN A 123 -25.70 -16.00 -13.46
CA ASN A 123 -25.18 -15.82 -12.11
C ASN A 123 -24.93 -17.16 -11.40
N SER A 124 -25.81 -18.15 -11.62
CA SER A 124 -25.65 -19.50 -11.06
C SER A 124 -24.40 -20.20 -11.60
N LEU A 125 -24.18 -20.15 -12.93
CA LEU A 125 -22.98 -20.70 -13.55
C LEU A 125 -21.73 -19.94 -13.10
N LEU A 126 -21.70 -18.61 -13.22
CA LEU A 126 -20.53 -17.82 -12.84
C LEU A 126 -20.18 -17.95 -11.35
N SER A 127 -21.12 -18.28 -10.47
CA SER A 127 -20.82 -18.51 -9.04
C SER A 127 -19.88 -19.70 -8.79
N LEU A 128 -19.80 -20.65 -9.73
CA LEU A 128 -18.96 -21.84 -9.64
C LEU A 128 -17.54 -21.63 -10.20
N TYR A 129 -17.27 -20.46 -10.76
CA TYR A 129 -16.02 -20.12 -11.43
C TYR A 129 -15.43 -18.84 -10.84
N ASP A 130 -14.11 -18.76 -10.84
CA ASP A 130 -13.37 -17.54 -10.55
C ASP A 130 -12.95 -16.89 -11.87
N GLN A 131 -13.06 -15.56 -11.91
CA GLN A 131 -12.70 -14.78 -13.08
C GLN A 131 -11.21 -14.39 -13.01
N HIS A 132 -10.46 -14.81 -14.03
CA HIS A 132 -9.06 -14.45 -14.26
C HIS A 132 -8.96 -13.70 -15.60
N GLY A 133 -8.97 -12.36 -15.53
CA GLY A 133 -9.00 -11.50 -16.72
C GLY A 133 -10.25 -11.74 -17.56
N THR A 134 -10.08 -12.33 -18.75
CA THR A 134 -11.14 -12.70 -19.69
C THR A 134 -11.54 -14.16 -19.62
N THR A 135 -10.96 -14.96 -18.72
CA THR A 135 -11.25 -16.40 -18.59
C THR A 135 -11.91 -16.69 -17.24
N PHE A 136 -12.90 -17.58 -17.25
CA PHE A 136 -13.51 -18.15 -16.07
C PHE A 136 -12.90 -19.53 -15.86
N THR A 137 -12.39 -19.79 -14.67
CA THR A 137 -11.82 -21.09 -14.31
C THR A 137 -12.54 -21.65 -13.10
N SER A 138 -12.81 -22.95 -13.07
CA SER A 138 -13.51 -23.55 -11.92
C SER A 138 -12.71 -23.33 -10.62
N LYS A 139 -13.41 -23.03 -9.52
CA LYS A 139 -12.80 -22.75 -8.20
C LYS A 139 -11.88 -23.85 -7.67
N GLY A 140 -12.10 -25.09 -8.10
CA GLY A 140 -11.29 -26.23 -7.71
C GLY A 140 -10.03 -26.43 -8.55
N SER A 141 -9.88 -25.73 -9.67
CA SER A 141 -8.78 -25.93 -10.63
C SER A 141 -7.43 -25.58 -10.04
N ALA A 142 -6.42 -26.40 -10.36
CA ALA A 142 -5.04 -26.02 -10.12
C ALA A 142 -4.60 -25.05 -11.22
N ILE A 143 -4.23 -23.83 -10.85
CA ILE A 143 -3.92 -22.74 -11.77
C ILE A 143 -2.52 -22.21 -11.44
N ILE A 144 -1.73 -21.96 -12.48
CA ILE A 144 -0.50 -21.17 -12.37
C ILE A 144 -0.80 -19.75 -12.84
N ASP A 145 -0.79 -18.79 -11.91
CA ASP A 145 -1.08 -17.38 -12.19
C ASP A 145 0.21 -16.60 -12.54
N TRP A 146 0.63 -16.68 -13.81
CA TRP A 146 1.75 -15.90 -14.33
C TRP A 146 1.46 -14.40 -14.35
N GLY A 147 0.18 -14.04 -14.50
CA GLY A 147 -0.32 -12.68 -14.46
C GLY A 147 -0.12 -11.98 -13.13
N GLY A 148 -0.48 -12.65 -12.05
CA GLY A 148 -0.27 -12.21 -10.67
C GLY A 148 1.22 -12.05 -10.36
N LEU A 149 2.05 -13.00 -10.78
CA LEU A 149 3.50 -12.92 -10.61
C LEU A 149 4.09 -11.70 -11.31
N LEU A 150 3.78 -11.50 -12.60
CA LEU A 150 4.31 -10.36 -13.36
C LEU A 150 3.81 -9.03 -12.80
N THR A 151 2.53 -8.97 -12.39
CA THR A 151 1.95 -7.79 -11.73
C THR A 151 2.67 -7.48 -10.41
N ALA A 152 2.99 -8.49 -9.60
CA ALA A 152 3.73 -8.32 -8.35
C ALA A 152 5.15 -7.79 -8.61
N ILE A 153 5.85 -8.33 -9.61
CA ILE A 153 7.19 -7.85 -10.00
C ILE A 153 7.14 -6.39 -10.47
N ILE A 154 6.21 -6.05 -11.35
CA ILE A 154 6.05 -4.66 -11.83
C ILE A 154 5.68 -3.74 -10.67
N SER A 155 4.74 -4.15 -9.81
CA SER A 155 4.36 -3.38 -8.62
C SER A 155 5.54 -3.15 -7.69
N PHE A 156 6.40 -4.15 -7.48
CA PHE A 156 7.59 -4.01 -6.66
C PHE A 156 8.57 -2.99 -7.24
N LEU A 157 8.84 -3.04 -8.55
CA LEU A 157 9.71 -2.08 -9.24
C LEU A 157 9.16 -0.65 -9.18
N ILE A 158 7.85 -0.49 -9.36
CA ILE A 158 7.19 0.81 -9.27
C ILE A 158 7.27 1.35 -7.84
N VAL A 159 6.93 0.55 -6.82
CA VAL A 159 7.02 0.96 -5.41
C VAL A 159 8.44 1.39 -5.08
N ALA A 160 9.45 0.62 -5.49
CA ALA A 160 10.84 0.96 -5.27
C ALA A 160 11.23 2.30 -5.93
N LEU A 161 10.82 2.53 -7.18
CA LEU A 161 11.06 3.78 -7.90
C LEU A 161 10.37 4.97 -7.23
N VAL A 162 9.13 4.81 -6.78
CA VAL A 162 8.36 5.86 -6.11
C VAL A 162 8.98 6.23 -4.78
N LEU A 163 9.34 5.24 -3.96
CA LEU A 163 10.03 5.48 -2.69
C LEU A 163 11.38 6.17 -2.92
N PHE A 164 12.13 5.77 -3.96
CA PHE A 164 13.37 6.43 -4.33
C PHE A 164 13.17 7.91 -4.69
N ILE A 165 12.16 8.22 -5.52
CA ILE A 165 11.83 9.60 -5.91
C ILE A 165 11.44 10.42 -4.67
N VAL A 166 10.56 9.89 -3.80
CA VAL A 166 10.14 10.60 -2.58
C VAL A 166 11.33 10.89 -1.67
N VAL A 167 12.17 9.90 -1.39
CA VAL A 167 13.36 10.08 -0.54
C VAL A 167 14.28 11.14 -1.16
N LYS A 168 14.52 11.08 -2.48
CA LYS A 168 15.33 12.07 -3.19
C LYS A 168 14.76 13.48 -3.09
N PHE A 169 13.45 13.66 -3.22
CA PHE A 169 12.80 14.96 -3.06
C PHE A 169 12.93 15.51 -1.63
N VAL A 170 12.75 14.66 -0.62
CA VAL A 170 12.91 15.07 0.79
C VAL A 170 14.35 15.50 1.05
N THR A 171 15.34 14.72 0.60
CA THR A 171 16.76 15.05 0.76
C THR A 171 17.12 16.37 0.06
N ILE A 172 16.64 16.60 -1.18
CA ILE A 172 16.87 17.86 -1.91
C ILE A 172 16.22 19.05 -1.19
N ALA A 173 14.98 18.89 -0.71
CA ALA A 173 14.26 19.96 -0.03
C ALA A 173 14.95 20.39 1.28
N GLN A 174 15.50 19.44 2.03
CA GLN A 174 16.25 19.72 3.27
C GLN A 174 17.55 20.49 2.98
N GLN A 175 18.31 20.09 1.96
CA GLN A 175 19.55 20.77 1.58
C GLN A 175 19.29 22.22 1.15
N LYS A 176 18.23 22.48 0.36
CA LYS A 176 17.88 23.84 -0.09
C LYS A 176 17.49 24.76 1.06
N LYS A 177 16.79 24.27 2.09
CA LYS A 177 16.45 25.08 3.27
C LYS A 177 17.69 25.47 4.06
N ALA A 178 18.59 24.52 4.29
CA ALA A 178 19.84 24.78 5.00
C ALA A 178 20.71 25.83 4.27
N GLU A 179 20.78 25.77 2.94
CA GLU A 179 21.54 26.75 2.14
C GLU A 179 20.90 28.16 2.20
N LEU A 180 19.58 28.25 2.21
CA LEU A 180 18.84 29.52 2.27
C LEU A 180 18.97 30.18 3.64
N GLU A 181 18.91 29.38 4.71
CA GLU A 181 19.17 29.83 6.08
C GLU A 181 20.63 30.27 6.25
N ALA A 182 21.59 29.55 5.68
CA ALA A 182 23.00 29.95 5.68
C ALA A 182 23.21 31.30 4.97
N LYS A 183 22.62 31.49 3.78
CA LYS A 183 22.70 32.76 3.04
C LYS A 183 21.98 33.91 3.74
N ALA A 184 20.83 33.67 4.36
CA ALA A 184 20.11 34.67 5.14
C ALA A 184 20.89 35.08 6.40
N LEU A 185 21.59 34.13 7.01
CA LEU A 185 22.42 34.35 8.19
C LEU A 185 23.72 35.09 7.83
N GLU A 186 24.36 34.76 6.70
CA GLU A 186 25.49 35.53 6.16
C GLU A 186 25.10 36.99 5.88
N GLN A 187 23.96 37.22 5.22
CA GLN A 187 23.41 38.56 4.99
C GLN A 187 23.08 39.30 6.30
N TYR A 188 22.67 38.58 7.35
CA TYR A 188 22.47 39.15 8.68
C TYR A 188 23.80 39.57 9.31
N TYR A 189 24.85 38.78 9.19
CA TYR A 189 26.19 39.11 9.69
C TYR A 189 26.91 40.17 8.86
N GLU A 190 26.60 40.32 7.57
CA GLU A 190 27.04 41.47 6.78
C GLU A 190 26.40 42.78 7.27
N LYS A 191 25.12 42.74 7.64
CA LYS A 191 24.41 43.91 8.19
C LYS A 191 24.80 44.22 9.65
N PHE A 192 25.23 43.21 10.41
CA PHE A 192 25.63 43.34 11.81
C PHE A 192 26.95 42.60 12.06
N PRO A 193 28.11 43.20 11.69
CA PRO A 193 29.41 42.53 11.73
C PRO A 193 29.86 42.14 13.15
N GLU A 194 29.37 42.84 14.18
CA GLU A 194 29.66 42.57 15.60
C GLU A 194 28.96 41.30 16.12
N LYS A 195 27.83 40.90 15.52
CA LYS A 195 27.05 39.72 15.93
C LYS A 195 27.51 38.43 15.26
N ARG A 196 28.53 38.50 14.39
CA ARG A 196 29.09 37.33 13.70
C ARG A 196 29.73 36.42 14.75
N PRO A 197 29.14 35.23 15.04
CA PRO A 197 29.83 34.25 15.86
C PRO A 197 31.12 33.84 15.15
N ALA A 198 32.17 33.51 15.90
CA ALA A 198 33.37 32.92 15.31
C ALA A 198 32.96 31.75 14.40
N PRO A 199 33.58 31.58 13.20
CA PRO A 199 33.24 30.51 12.28
C PRO A 199 33.14 29.19 13.05
N VAL A 200 31.94 28.58 13.05
CA VAL A 200 31.76 27.27 13.67
C VAL A 200 32.50 26.29 12.76
N GLU A 201 33.61 25.74 13.23
CA GLU A 201 34.40 24.76 12.48
C GLU A 201 33.48 23.61 12.03
N PRO A 202 33.42 23.27 10.72
CA PRO A 202 32.59 22.19 10.23
C PRO A 202 33.06 20.88 10.86
N GLY A 203 32.33 20.40 11.87
CA GLY A 203 32.62 19.15 12.56
C GLY A 203 32.86 19.25 14.07
N ALA A 204 32.82 20.43 14.69
CA ALA A 204 32.81 20.48 16.15
C ALA A 204 31.47 19.91 16.65
N PRO A 205 31.45 18.74 17.33
CA PRO A 205 30.21 18.17 17.85
C PRO A 205 29.54 19.20 18.75
N GLN A 206 28.20 19.29 18.68
CA GLN A 206 27.45 20.00 19.72
C GLN A 206 27.95 19.48 21.07
N PRO A 207 28.35 20.34 22.03
CA PRO A 207 28.98 19.88 23.25
C PRO A 207 28.09 18.81 23.86
N THR A 208 28.60 17.58 23.93
CA THR A 208 27.80 16.47 24.42
C THR A 208 27.54 16.70 25.91
N GLU A 209 26.48 16.12 26.50
CA GLU A 209 26.24 16.25 27.95
C GLU A 209 27.50 15.95 28.79
N LEU A 210 28.36 15.05 28.31
CA LEU A 210 29.65 14.75 28.91
C LEU A 210 30.64 15.93 28.93
N ASP A 211 30.68 16.75 27.89
CA ASP A 211 31.51 17.96 27.83
C ASP A 211 30.99 19.04 28.78
N TYR A 212 29.66 19.17 28.90
CA TYR A 212 29.07 20.05 29.91
C TYR A 212 29.41 19.57 31.33
N LEU A 213 29.33 18.27 31.59
CA LEU A 213 29.68 17.71 32.90
C LEU A 213 31.16 17.90 33.24
N LYS A 214 32.07 17.64 32.29
CA LYS A 214 33.50 17.96 32.47
C LYS A 214 33.72 19.43 32.75
N ARG A 215 33.08 20.31 31.98
CA ARG A 215 33.16 21.76 32.16
C ARG A 215 32.64 22.21 33.52
N ILE A 216 31.55 21.59 34.03
CA ILE A 216 31.01 21.86 35.35
C ILE A 216 31.99 21.40 36.44
N THR A 217 32.57 20.21 36.34
CA THR A 217 33.58 19.73 37.29
C THR A 217 34.79 20.66 37.34
N GLU A 218 35.30 21.08 36.17
CA GLU A 218 36.43 22.01 36.04
C GLU A 218 36.12 23.38 36.68
N LEU A 219 34.88 23.85 36.56
CA LEU A 219 34.41 25.09 37.17
C LEU A 219 34.25 24.99 38.68
N LEU A 220 33.82 23.83 39.21
CA LEU A 220 33.70 23.59 40.64
C LEU A 220 35.07 23.49 41.32
N GLU A 221 36.04 22.81 40.70
CA GLU A 221 37.40 22.72 41.24
C GLU A 221 38.08 24.11 41.30
N LYS A 222 37.82 24.97 40.31
CA LYS A 222 38.26 26.38 40.33
C LYS A 222 37.57 27.23 41.40
N GLN A 223 36.37 26.85 41.84
CA GLN A 223 35.64 27.52 42.92
C GLN A 223 36.11 27.03 44.30
N GLU A 224 36.50 25.76 44.44
CA GLU A 224 37.04 25.20 45.70
C GLU A 224 38.49 25.66 46.00
N VAL A 225 39.23 26.15 45.01
CA VAL A 225 40.61 26.66 45.17
C VAL A 225 40.65 28.16 45.58
N LYS A 226 39.49 28.79 45.82
CA LYS A 226 39.36 30.15 46.38
C LYS A 226 38.93 30.13 47.84
#